data_AF-X1T4M4-F1
#
_entry.id   AF-X1T4M4-F1
#
_cell.length_a   1.000
_cell.length_b   1.000
_cell.length_c   1.000
_cell.angle_alpha   90.00
_cell.angle_beta   90.00
_cell.angle_gamma   90.00
#
_symmetry.space_group_name_H-M   'P 1'
#
loop_
_entity.id
_entity.type
_entity.pdbx_description
1 polymer ?
#
loop_
_entity_poly.entity_id
_entity_poly.type
_entity_poly.pdbx_seq_one_letter_code
_entity_poly.pdbx_strand_id
1 'polypeptide(L)' 'MVRLLFGTAGVPRSTKIKSTRSGIERIAELGLGCMEMEFVQGVRMSEAGAHLVA' A
#
# COMPACT_ATOMS: atom_id res chain seq x y z
N MET A 1 2.20 -3.39 23.01
CA MET A 1 3.12 -2.25 22.76
C MET A 1 2.78 -1.67 21.40
N VAL A 2 2.44 -0.39 21.32
CA VAL A 2 2.12 0.27 20.04
C VAL A 2 3.44 0.57 19.32
N ARG A 3 3.61 0.08 18.09
CA ARG A 3 4.79 0.35 17.24
C ARG A 3 4.45 1.49 16.29
N LEU A 4 5.34 2.48 16.17
CA LEU A 4 5.24 3.53 15.16
C LEU A 4 5.59 2.93 13.78
N LEU A 5 4.74 3.17 12.79
CA LEU A 5 4.95 2.75 11.40
C LEU A 5 5.28 3.97 10.54
N PHE A 6 6.23 3.79 9.61
CA PHE A 6 6.57 4.77 8.59
C PHE A 6 6.11 4.25 7.23
N GLY A 7 5.47 5.10 6.45
CA GLY A 7 4.84 4.71 5.19
C GLY A 7 4.47 5.90 4.31
N THR A 8 3.92 5.61 3.13
CA THR A 8 3.47 6.65 2.18
C THR A 8 1.95 6.81 2.20
N ALA A 9 1.49 8.04 1.93
CA ALA A 9 0.10 8.33 1.57
C ALA A 9 -0.17 7.85 0.13
N GLY A 10 -0.75 6.66 0.00
CA GLY A 10 -1.02 6.00 -1.28
C GLY A 10 0.21 5.35 -1.93
N VAL A 11 0.05 4.94 -3.18
CA VAL A 11 1.05 4.19 -3.95
C VAL A 11 2.31 5.04 -4.18
N PRO A 12 3.51 4.58 -3.78
CA PRO A 12 4.76 5.30 -4.02
C PRO A 12 4.98 5.64 -5.49
N ARG A 13 5.51 6.83 -5.79
CA ARG A 13 5.84 7.25 -7.17
C ARG A 13 6.89 6.36 -7.86
N SER A 14 7.71 5.64 -7.09
CA SER A 14 8.70 4.69 -7.60
C SER A 14 8.10 3.34 -7.99
N THR A 15 6.79 3.12 -7.78
CA THR A 15 6.10 1.89 -8.17
C THR A 15 5.97 1.82 -9.69
N LYS A 16 6.39 0.70 -10.28
CA LYS A 16 6.37 0.50 -11.74
C LYS A 16 4.94 0.50 -12.33
N ILE A 17 4.00 -0.10 -11.60
CA ILE A 17 2.59 -0.18 -11.98
C ILE A 17 1.78 0.55 -10.90
N LYS A 18 0.95 1.52 -11.30
CA LYS A 18 0.09 2.26 -10.37
C LYS A 18 -1.10 1.41 -9.91
N SER A 19 -0.83 0.44 -9.04
CA SER A 19 -1.83 -0.41 -8.40
C SER A 19 -1.57 -0.52 -6.90
N THR A 20 -2.61 -0.80 -6.11
CA THR A 20 -2.46 -1.02 -4.66
C THR A 20 -1.50 -2.17 -4.37
N ARG A 21 -1.62 -3.30 -5.09
CA ARG A 21 -0.76 -4.46 -4.90
C ARG A 21 0.71 -4.13 -5.16
N SER A 22 1.00 -3.53 -6.31
CA SER A 22 2.37 -3.14 -6.64
C SER A 22 2.91 -2.08 -5.66
N GLY A 23 2.03 -1.21 -5.12
CA GLY A 23 2.39 -0.27 -4.06
C GLY A 23 2.81 -0.99 -2.77
N ILE A 24 2.06 -2.00 -2.33
CA ILE A 24 2.38 -2.83 -1.16
C ILE A 24 3.72 -3.56 -1.38
N GLU A 25 3.88 -4.21 -2.54
CA GLU A 25 5.15 -4.85 -2.93
C GLU A 25 6.31 -3.83 -2.84
N ARG A 26 6.13 -2.63 -3.39
CA ARG A 26 7.14 -1.57 -3.38
C ARG A 26 7.46 -1.04 -1.98
N ILE A 27 6.47 -0.95 -1.10
CA ILE A 27 6.66 -0.54 0.31
C ILE A 27 7.53 -1.54 1.06
N ALA A 28 7.30 -2.84 0.85
CA ALA A 28 8.14 -3.90 1.41
C ALA A 28 9.59 -3.82 0.88
N GLU A 29 9.78 -3.63 -0.43
CA GLU A 29 11.10 -3.42 -1.04
C GLU A 29 11.85 -2.21 -0.47
N LEU A 30 11.13 -1.15 -0.10
CA LEU A 30 11.67 0.08 0.48
C LEU A 30 11.95 -0.03 1.99
N GLY A 31 11.58 -1.14 2.64
CA GLY A 31 11.72 -1.31 4.08
C GLY A 31 10.77 -0.43 4.91
N LEU A 32 9.67 0.03 4.32
CA LEU A 32 8.64 0.82 5.00
C LEU A 32 7.62 -0.10 5.68
N GLY A 33 7.03 0.39 6.77
CA GLY A 33 6.14 -0.38 7.64
C GLY A 33 4.66 -0.31 7.26
N CYS A 34 4.26 0.64 6.41
CA CYS A 34 2.87 0.75 5.97
C CYS A 34 2.72 1.51 4.63
N MET A 35 1.53 1.40 4.07
CA MET A 35 1.00 2.28 3.02
C MET A 35 -0.39 2.71 3.46
N GLU A 36 -0.64 4.01 3.50
CA GLU A 36 -1.97 4.52 3.81
C GLU A 36 -2.84 4.53 2.55
N MET A 37 -4.09 4.08 2.68
CA MET A 37 -5.07 4.14 1.60
C MET A 37 -6.07 5.25 1.90
N GLU A 38 -6.02 6.32 1.11
CA GLU A 38 -6.93 7.46 1.27
C GLU A 38 -8.11 7.38 0.30
N PHE A 39 -9.30 7.81 0.76
CA PHE A 39 -10.50 7.90 -0.09
C PHE A 39 -10.46 9.03 -1.13
N VAL A 40 -9.45 9.92 -1.07
CA VAL A 40 -9.36 11.15 -1.88
C VAL A 40 -9.28 10.85 -3.39
N GLN A 41 -8.63 9.75 -3.79
CA GLN A 41 -8.55 9.32 -5.20
C GLN A 41 -9.43 8.10 -5.53
N GLY A 42 -10.33 7.74 -4.61
CA GLY A 42 -11.19 6.57 -4.71
C GLY A 42 -10.48 5.26 -4.34
N VAL A 43 -11.12 4.49 -3.45
CA VAL A 43 -10.67 3.16 -3.06
C VAL A 43 -11.52 2.13 -3.79
N ARG A 44 -10.88 1.24 -4.55
CA ARG A 44 -11.52 0.11 -5.24
C ARG A 44 -11.01 -1.19 -4.65
N MET A 45 -11.47 -1.51 -3.45
CA MET A 45 -11.14 -2.76 -2.76
C MET A 45 -12.21 -3.82 -3.02
N SER A 46 -11.76 -5.07 -3.20
CA SER A 46 -12.60 -6.26 -3.19
C SER A 46 -11.97 -7.29 -2.27
N GLU A 47 -12.79 -8.15 -1.68
CA GLU A 47 -12.34 -9.27 -0.84
C GLU A 47 -11.34 -10.16 -1.59
N ALA A 48 -11.65 -10.50 -2.85
CA ALA A 48 -10.76 -11.26 -3.73
C ALA A 48 -9.38 -10.61 -3.88
N GLY A 49 -9.30 -9.27 -3.96
CA GLY A 49 -8.04 -8.55 -4.03
C GLY A 49 -7.26 -8.55 -2.72
N ALA A 50 -7.95 -8.53 -1.58
CA ALA A 50 -7.31 -8.53 -0.26
C ALA A 50 -6.55 -9.83 0.01
N HIS A 51 -7.08 -10.98 -0.42
CA HIS A 51 -6.41 -12.27 -0.29
C HIS A 51 -5.10 -12.41 -1.08
N LEU A 52 -4.83 -11.51 -2.04
CA LEU A 52 -3.60 -11.53 -2.83
C LEU A 52 -2.40 -10.91 -2.10
N VAL A 53 -2.62 -10.22 -0.98
CA VAL A 53 -1.59 -9.47 -0.23
C VAL A 53 -1.59 -9.78 1.27
N ALA A 54 -2.34 -10.80 1.68
CA ALA A 54 -2.45 -11.26 3.07
C ALA A 54 -1.27 -12.17 3.47
#